data_AF-A0A4V3P522-F1
#
_entry.id   AF-A0A4V3P522-F1
#
_cell.length_a   1.000
_cell.length_b   1.000
_cell.length_c   1.000
_cell.angle_alpha   90.00
_cell.angle_beta   90.00
_cell.angle_gamma   90.00
#
_symmetry.space_group_name_H-M   'P 1'
#
loop_
_entity.id
_entity.type
_entity.pdbx_description
1 polymer ?
#
loop_
_entity_poly.entity_id
_entity_poly.type
_entity_poly.pdbx_seq_one_letter_code
_entity_poly.pdbx_strand_id
1 'polypeptide(L)'
;MTKITAHFENHKDVIEFETSTAKSEVLIAVAWINFKEYYSLFETILKNDCKLKILCSDNRQNKSHIKEIIELRKKGASIQLLEMPNTSNYMHHKFAIIDRKNIINGSFNWSPNATRSFENLIVINDNKTIAKEFRDEFKKLELIGKETIRSLRKKVKCTEKECSGEMLNILVLSEKSSKYFETNADIIKFCNECNEYSTIESCLSDTQFEMLLDSYQGSMDDFESEYLDDLISEHLNQHINNNILIHAIGKVTSGLDYYDDDFTNTNILWKNKFVGNRVLDVYENEDFDVLYSN
;
A
#
# COMPACT_ATOMS: atom_id res chain seq x y z
N MET A 1 8.66 -17.90 -28.67
CA MET A 1 7.71 -16.95 -29.30
C MET A 1 6.58 -16.80 -28.30
N THR A 2 6.27 -15.57 -27.90
CA THR A 2 5.25 -15.31 -26.88
C THR A 2 3.89 -15.82 -27.36
N LYS A 3 3.22 -16.61 -26.52
CA LYS A 3 1.85 -17.08 -26.76
C LYS A 3 0.92 -16.40 -25.75
N ILE A 4 -0.19 -15.86 -26.22
CA ILE A 4 -1.20 -15.22 -25.38
C ILE A 4 -2.52 -15.96 -25.60
N THR A 5 -3.22 -16.31 -24.53
CA THR A 5 -4.50 -17.03 -24.60
C THR A 5 -5.45 -16.49 -23.55
N ALA A 6 -6.69 -16.22 -23.96
CA ALA A 6 -7.76 -15.80 -23.06
C ALA A 6 -8.68 -16.99 -22.77
N HIS A 7 -9.12 -17.08 -21.53
CA HIS A 7 -10.03 -18.10 -21.02
C HIS A 7 -11.17 -17.39 -20.28
N PHE A 8 -12.39 -17.87 -20.52
CA PHE A 8 -13.63 -17.38 -19.88
C PHE A 8 -14.34 -18.50 -19.10
N GLU A 9 -13.78 -19.71 -19.13
CA GLU A 9 -14.28 -20.92 -18.47
C GLU A 9 -13.09 -21.76 -17.98
N ASN A 10 -13.35 -22.72 -17.09
CA ASN A 10 -12.35 -23.65 -16.56
C ASN A 10 -11.09 -22.97 -15.98
N HIS A 11 -11.26 -21.77 -15.41
CA HIS A 11 -10.16 -20.94 -14.91
C HIS A 11 -9.24 -21.68 -13.94
N LYS A 12 -9.82 -22.51 -13.05
CA LYS A 12 -9.06 -23.32 -12.10
C LYS A 12 -8.14 -24.31 -12.81
N ASP A 13 -8.65 -25.07 -13.77
CA ASP A 13 -7.86 -26.09 -14.48
C ASP A 13 -6.71 -25.44 -15.26
N VAL A 14 -6.95 -24.26 -15.83
CA VAL A 14 -5.91 -23.46 -16.50
C VAL A 14 -4.85 -23.01 -15.49
N ILE A 15 -5.26 -22.49 -14.33
CA ILE A 15 -4.35 -22.10 -13.25
C ILE A 15 -3.50 -23.29 -12.79
N GLU A 16 -4.13 -24.43 -12.48
CA GLU A 16 -3.44 -25.64 -12.02
C GLU A 16 -2.48 -26.16 -13.08
N PHE A 17 -2.90 -26.20 -14.34
CA PHE A 17 -2.05 -26.63 -15.44
C PHE A 17 -0.81 -25.73 -15.56
N GLU A 18 -1.00 -24.42 -15.76
CA GLU A 18 0.11 -23.49 -15.99
C GLU A 18 1.09 -23.45 -14.81
N THR A 19 0.57 -23.43 -13.57
CA THR A 19 1.41 -23.41 -12.35
C THR A 19 2.12 -24.74 -12.10
N SER A 20 1.53 -25.88 -12.45
CA SER A 20 2.18 -27.19 -12.30
C SER A 20 3.41 -27.36 -13.21
N THR A 21 3.52 -26.56 -14.27
CA THR A 21 4.69 -26.58 -15.18
C THR A 21 5.94 -25.90 -14.61
N ALA A 22 5.82 -25.25 -13.45
CA ALA A 22 6.88 -24.47 -12.83
C ALA A 22 8.10 -25.31 -12.45
N LYS A 23 9.30 -24.77 -12.73
CA LYS A 23 10.58 -25.45 -12.46
C LYS A 23 11.49 -24.70 -11.48
N SER A 24 11.22 -23.43 -11.21
CA SER A 24 12.10 -22.57 -10.42
C SER A 24 11.37 -21.67 -9.43
N GLU A 25 10.30 -21.01 -9.85
CA GLU A 25 9.50 -20.18 -8.95
C GLU A 25 8.06 -20.01 -9.42
N VAL A 26 7.17 -19.86 -8.45
CA VAL A 26 5.78 -19.45 -8.59
C VAL A 26 5.52 -18.32 -7.60
N LEU A 27 5.16 -17.15 -8.11
CA LEU A 27 4.78 -15.97 -7.32
C LEU A 27 3.29 -15.70 -7.57
N ILE A 28 2.47 -15.65 -6.53
CA ILE A 28 1.01 -15.49 -6.64
C ILE A 28 0.57 -14.29 -5.83
N ALA A 29 -0.07 -13.31 -6.45
CA ALA A 29 -0.73 -12.18 -5.78
C ALA A 29 -2.22 -12.21 -6.12
N VAL A 30 -3.04 -12.63 -5.14
CA VAL A 30 -4.48 -12.84 -5.32
C VAL A 30 -5.26 -12.28 -4.15
N ALA A 31 -6.33 -11.53 -4.41
CA ALA A 31 -7.18 -11.01 -3.36
C ALA A 31 -7.69 -12.13 -2.45
N TRP A 32 -8.38 -13.11 -3.04
CA TRP A 32 -9.00 -14.24 -2.33
C TRP A 32 -8.50 -15.57 -2.88
N ILE A 33 -8.19 -16.49 -1.96
CA ILE A 33 -7.65 -17.81 -2.29
C ILE A 33 -8.18 -18.89 -1.32
N ASN A 34 -8.71 -19.96 -1.89
CA ASN A 34 -9.09 -21.14 -1.14
C ASN A 34 -7.89 -22.09 -1.02
N PHE A 35 -7.10 -21.95 0.03
CA PHE A 35 -5.90 -22.78 0.22
C PHE A 35 -6.18 -24.27 0.35
N LYS A 36 -7.39 -24.66 0.78
CA LYS A 36 -7.77 -26.08 0.86
C LYS A 36 -7.92 -26.68 -0.54
N GLU A 37 -8.47 -25.92 -1.47
CA GLU A 37 -8.70 -26.36 -2.85
C GLU A 37 -7.38 -26.48 -3.63
N TYR A 38 -6.48 -25.51 -3.49
CA TYR A 38 -5.17 -25.50 -4.17
C TYR A 38 -4.06 -26.22 -3.38
N TYR A 39 -4.38 -26.88 -2.26
CA TYR A 39 -3.37 -27.45 -1.35
C TYR A 39 -2.46 -28.46 -2.05
N SER A 40 -3.04 -29.38 -2.82
CA SER A 40 -2.31 -30.43 -3.54
C SER A 40 -1.36 -29.85 -4.59
N LEU A 41 -1.79 -28.82 -5.31
CA LEU A 41 -0.97 -28.08 -6.26
C LEU A 41 0.24 -27.45 -5.54
N PHE A 42 0.00 -26.71 -4.46
CA PHE A 42 1.07 -26.04 -3.73
C PHE A 42 2.06 -27.02 -3.11
N GLU A 43 1.56 -28.15 -2.59
CA GLU A 43 2.43 -29.21 -2.10
C GLU A 43 3.30 -29.81 -3.23
N THR A 44 2.74 -30.00 -4.42
CA THR A 44 3.45 -30.51 -5.59
C THR A 44 4.56 -29.55 -6.04
N ILE A 45 4.26 -28.25 -6.08
CA ILE A 45 5.25 -27.20 -6.40
C ILE A 45 6.43 -27.26 -5.41
N LEU A 46 6.14 -27.31 -4.11
CA LEU A 46 7.17 -27.38 -3.07
C LEU A 46 8.01 -28.68 -3.14
N LYS A 47 7.37 -29.82 -3.42
CA LYS A 47 8.06 -31.11 -3.59
C LYS A 47 9.02 -31.12 -4.79
N ASN A 48 8.76 -30.31 -5.81
CA ASN A 48 9.61 -30.15 -6.98
C ASN A 48 10.76 -29.14 -6.77
N ASP A 49 11.06 -28.76 -5.52
CA ASP A 49 12.07 -27.76 -5.15
C ASP A 49 11.84 -26.38 -5.82
N CYS A 50 10.59 -26.08 -6.15
CA CYS A 50 10.19 -24.82 -6.75
C CYS A 50 9.82 -23.80 -5.67
N LYS A 51 10.33 -22.57 -5.79
CA LYS A 51 10.05 -21.51 -4.81
C LYS A 51 8.60 -21.06 -4.92
N LEU A 52 7.83 -21.23 -3.85
CA LEU A 52 6.45 -20.77 -3.79
C LEU A 52 6.32 -19.55 -2.88
N LYS A 53 5.88 -18.42 -3.46
CA LYS A 53 5.49 -17.22 -2.70
C LYS A 53 4.05 -16.83 -3.00
N ILE A 54 3.27 -16.56 -1.96
CA ILE A 54 1.87 -16.18 -2.08
C ILE A 54 1.61 -14.93 -1.24
N LEU A 55 1.09 -13.89 -1.88
CA LEU A 55 0.54 -12.69 -1.25
C LEU A 55 -0.98 -12.73 -1.43
N CYS A 56 -1.72 -12.61 -0.33
CA CYS A 56 -3.18 -12.52 -0.38
C CYS A 56 -3.73 -11.55 0.65
N SER A 57 -4.96 -11.07 0.48
CA SER A 57 -5.54 -10.07 1.39
C SER A 57 -5.80 -10.65 2.79
N ASP A 58 -5.59 -9.86 3.85
CA ASP A 58 -5.81 -10.29 5.24
C ASP A 58 -7.29 -10.24 5.65
N ASN A 59 -8.14 -11.00 4.96
CA ASN A 59 -9.58 -11.02 5.17
C ASN A 59 -10.08 -12.34 5.79
N ARG A 60 -11.35 -12.37 6.17
CA ARG A 60 -12.00 -13.54 6.79
C ARG A 60 -11.95 -14.78 5.90
N GLN A 61 -12.10 -14.61 4.59
CA GLN A 61 -12.11 -15.69 3.60
C GLN A 61 -10.76 -16.41 3.60
N ASN A 62 -9.65 -15.68 3.49
CA ASN A 62 -8.31 -16.25 3.52
C ASN A 62 -7.94 -16.77 4.93
N LYS A 63 -8.28 -16.04 6.00
CA LYS A 63 -8.07 -16.47 7.40
C LYS A 63 -8.80 -17.76 7.75
N SER A 64 -9.90 -18.09 7.07
CA SER A 64 -10.62 -19.35 7.28
C SER A 64 -9.77 -20.59 6.94
N HIS A 65 -8.68 -20.42 6.19
CA HIS A 65 -7.73 -21.46 5.81
C HIS A 65 -6.38 -21.39 6.56
N ILE A 66 -6.36 -20.82 7.79
CA ILE A 66 -5.12 -20.61 8.53
C ILE A 66 -4.35 -21.91 8.82
N LYS A 67 -5.05 -23.04 8.93
CA LYS A 67 -4.44 -24.36 9.15
C LYS A 67 -3.59 -24.76 7.95
N GLU A 68 -4.17 -24.71 6.76
CA GLU A 68 -3.50 -24.99 5.49
C GLU A 68 -2.33 -24.05 5.25
N ILE A 69 -2.51 -22.75 5.53
CA ILE A 69 -1.44 -21.75 5.43
C ILE A 69 -0.25 -22.10 6.34
N ILE A 70 -0.51 -22.47 7.60
CA ILE A 70 0.54 -22.85 8.55
C ILE A 70 1.29 -24.10 8.07
N GLU A 71 0.57 -25.11 7.58
CA GLU A 71 1.19 -26.33 7.06
C GLU A 71 2.04 -26.09 5.82
N LEU A 72 1.55 -25.30 4.86
CA LEU A 72 2.31 -24.93 3.66
C LEU A 72 3.55 -24.12 4.01
N ARG A 73 3.46 -23.20 4.99
CA ARG A 73 4.63 -22.47 5.51
C ARG A 73 5.66 -23.41 6.11
N LYS A 74 5.25 -24.42 6.88
CA LYS A 74 6.15 -25.46 7.42
C LYS A 74 6.85 -26.27 6.32
N LYS A 75 6.19 -26.43 5.17
CA LYS A 75 6.73 -27.10 3.97
C LYS A 75 7.60 -26.19 3.09
N GLY A 76 7.79 -24.93 3.47
CA GLY A 76 8.70 -23.99 2.79
C GLY A 76 8.03 -22.90 1.94
N ALA A 77 6.69 -22.85 1.87
CA ALA A 77 6.02 -21.76 1.18
C ALA A 77 6.17 -20.43 1.95
N SER A 78 6.45 -19.34 1.22
CA SER A 78 6.40 -17.99 1.78
C SER A 78 5.01 -17.39 1.54
N ILE A 79 4.12 -17.54 2.50
CA ILE A 79 2.75 -17.00 2.42
C ILE A 79 2.65 -15.78 3.31
N GLN A 80 2.15 -14.66 2.78
CA GLN A 80 1.92 -13.42 3.54
C GLN A 80 0.49 -12.93 3.30
N LEU A 81 -0.21 -12.66 4.41
CA LEU A 81 -1.52 -12.01 4.37
C LEU A 81 -1.26 -10.51 4.51
N LEU A 82 -1.70 -9.75 3.51
CA LEU A 82 -1.52 -8.31 3.42
C LEU A 82 -2.73 -7.65 4.07
N GLU A 83 -2.51 -7.09 5.26
CA GLU A 83 -3.49 -6.24 5.90
C GLU A 83 -3.55 -4.93 5.15
N MET A 84 -4.74 -4.62 4.64
CA MET A 84 -4.97 -3.35 4.00
C MET A 84 -5.27 -2.30 5.05
N PRO A 85 -4.78 -1.08 4.81
CA PRO A 85 -4.86 0.01 5.78
C PRO A 85 -6.27 0.41 6.21
N ASN A 86 -7.23 0.32 5.28
CA ASN A 86 -8.64 0.51 5.55
C ASN A 86 -9.37 -0.81 5.31
N THR A 87 -10.38 -1.09 6.14
CA THR A 87 -11.29 -2.24 5.98
C THR A 87 -12.05 -2.25 4.64
N SER A 88 -12.15 -1.11 3.96
CA SER A 88 -12.75 -0.98 2.63
C SER A 88 -11.80 -1.30 1.48
N ASN A 89 -10.48 -1.25 1.69
CA ASN A 89 -9.49 -1.43 0.63
C ASN A 89 -9.02 -2.88 0.65
N TYR A 90 -8.84 -3.48 -0.52
CA TYR A 90 -8.31 -4.84 -0.64
C TYR A 90 -7.16 -4.86 -1.64
N MET A 91 -6.15 -5.69 -1.41
CA MET A 91 -5.24 -6.05 -2.50
C MET A 91 -6.06 -6.82 -3.52
N HIS A 92 -6.45 -6.15 -4.62
CA HIS A 92 -7.40 -6.65 -5.61
C HIS A 92 -6.74 -7.37 -6.79
N HIS A 93 -5.41 -7.51 -6.80
CA HIS A 93 -4.71 -8.26 -7.85
C HIS A 93 -5.19 -9.71 -7.91
N LYS A 94 -5.16 -10.30 -9.11
CA LYS A 94 -5.29 -11.76 -9.34
C LYS A 94 -4.34 -12.18 -10.44
N PHE A 95 -3.06 -12.24 -10.08
CA PHE A 95 -2.03 -12.70 -11.00
C PHE A 95 -1.09 -13.72 -10.39
N ALA A 96 -0.44 -14.49 -11.26
CA ALA A 96 0.67 -15.34 -10.92
C ALA A 96 1.79 -15.21 -11.95
N ILE A 97 3.04 -15.29 -11.49
CA ILE A 97 4.23 -15.35 -12.33
C ILE A 97 4.88 -16.72 -12.13
N ILE A 98 5.16 -17.40 -13.24
CA ILE A 98 5.80 -18.72 -13.27
C ILE A 98 7.13 -18.60 -14.01
N ASP A 99 8.21 -19.03 -13.36
CA ASP A 99 9.57 -19.10 -13.90
C ASP A 99 10.05 -17.81 -14.59
N ARG A 100 9.62 -16.65 -14.07
CA ARG A 100 10.02 -15.31 -14.53
C ARG A 100 9.69 -15.01 -16.00
N LYS A 101 8.75 -15.75 -16.60
CA LYS A 101 8.45 -15.62 -18.04
C LYS A 101 7.00 -15.94 -18.40
N ASN A 102 6.29 -16.70 -17.58
CA ASN A 102 4.89 -17.01 -17.79
C ASN A 102 4.06 -16.21 -16.79
N ILE A 103 2.95 -15.64 -17.25
CA ILE A 103 2.05 -14.83 -16.45
C ILE A 103 0.64 -15.38 -16.60
N ILE A 104 -0.07 -15.46 -15.49
CA ILE A 104 -1.50 -15.67 -15.43
C ILE A 104 -2.08 -14.38 -14.83
N ASN A 105 -3.05 -13.74 -15.47
CA ASN A 105 -3.67 -12.51 -14.96
C ASN A 105 -5.15 -12.46 -15.34
N GLY A 106 -6.02 -11.96 -14.47
CA GLY A 106 -7.43 -11.80 -14.81
C GLY A 106 -8.28 -11.26 -13.68
N SER A 107 -9.59 -11.41 -13.82
CA SER A 107 -10.56 -11.02 -12.79
C SER A 107 -10.83 -12.16 -11.79
N PHE A 108 -10.56 -13.41 -12.18
CA PHE A 108 -10.88 -14.62 -11.43
C PHE A 108 -10.14 -14.72 -10.09
N ASN A 109 -10.88 -14.63 -8.98
CA ASN A 109 -10.37 -14.99 -7.66
C ASN A 109 -10.14 -16.49 -7.56
N TRP A 110 -9.09 -16.92 -6.85
CA TRP A 110 -8.73 -18.33 -6.70
C TRP A 110 -9.60 -19.01 -5.63
N SER A 111 -10.93 -18.92 -5.79
CA SER A 111 -11.91 -19.41 -4.83
C SER A 111 -13.13 -20.01 -5.54
N PRO A 112 -13.86 -20.96 -4.91
CA PRO A 112 -15.04 -21.58 -5.51
C PRO A 112 -16.11 -20.59 -5.92
N ASN A 113 -16.28 -19.49 -5.17
CA ASN A 113 -17.33 -18.51 -5.41
C ASN A 113 -17.18 -17.79 -6.76
N ALA A 114 -15.94 -17.67 -7.27
CA ALA A 114 -15.68 -17.05 -8.57
C ALA A 114 -16.15 -17.92 -9.75
N THR A 115 -16.36 -19.23 -9.57
CA THR A 115 -16.85 -20.11 -10.64
C THR A 115 -18.31 -19.88 -11.00
N ARG A 116 -19.05 -19.11 -10.18
CA ARG A 116 -20.44 -18.72 -10.44
C ARG A 116 -20.56 -17.33 -11.07
N SER A 117 -19.44 -16.63 -11.26
CA SER A 117 -19.37 -15.29 -11.85
C SER A 117 -18.87 -15.36 -13.29
N PHE A 118 -19.20 -14.35 -14.10
CA PHE A 118 -18.51 -14.14 -15.39
C PHE A 118 -17.15 -13.52 -15.12
N GLU A 119 -16.11 -14.30 -15.34
CA GLU A 119 -14.71 -13.94 -15.06
C GLU A 119 -13.85 -14.22 -16.29
N ASN A 120 -12.66 -13.63 -16.32
CA ASN A 120 -11.68 -13.91 -17.35
C ASN A 120 -10.31 -14.24 -16.77
N LEU A 121 -9.51 -14.94 -17.55
CA LEU A 121 -8.10 -15.23 -17.30
C LEU A 121 -7.31 -15.11 -18.60
N ILE A 122 -6.18 -14.43 -18.56
CA ILE A 122 -5.23 -14.32 -19.65
C ILE A 122 -3.95 -15.03 -19.23
N VAL A 123 -3.48 -15.93 -20.08
CA VAL A 123 -2.19 -16.59 -19.96
C VAL A 123 -1.24 -16.02 -20.99
N ILE A 124 -0.08 -15.56 -20.53
CA ILE A 124 1.01 -15.04 -21.37
C ILE A 124 2.22 -15.94 -21.13
N ASN A 125 2.59 -16.75 -22.11
CA ASN A 125 3.75 -17.63 -22.01
C ASN A 125 4.98 -17.03 -22.70
N ASP A 126 6.17 -17.29 -22.13
CA ASP A 126 7.47 -16.94 -22.71
C ASP A 126 7.64 -15.43 -22.98
N ASN A 127 7.21 -14.57 -22.05
CA ASN A 127 7.42 -13.13 -22.08
C ASN A 127 8.12 -12.62 -20.82
N LYS A 128 9.45 -12.54 -20.87
CA LYS A 128 10.28 -12.08 -19.74
C LYS A 128 10.10 -10.59 -19.42
N THR A 129 9.76 -9.76 -20.41
CA THR A 129 9.59 -8.32 -20.22
C THR A 129 8.36 -8.06 -19.36
N ILE A 130 7.20 -8.58 -19.77
CA ILE A 130 5.97 -8.46 -18.99
C ILE A 130 6.11 -9.15 -17.63
N ALA A 131 6.74 -10.35 -17.59
CA ALA A 131 6.97 -11.02 -16.32
C ALA A 131 7.83 -10.21 -15.35
N LYS A 132 8.76 -9.38 -15.84
CA LYS A 132 9.55 -8.48 -14.99
C LYS A 132 8.66 -7.40 -14.37
N GLU A 133 7.79 -6.75 -15.14
CA GLU A 133 6.87 -5.71 -14.65
C GLU A 133 5.97 -6.26 -13.54
N PHE A 134 5.34 -7.42 -13.76
CA PHE A 134 4.52 -8.09 -12.73
C PHE A 134 5.33 -8.50 -11.49
N ARG A 135 6.61 -8.86 -11.65
CA ARG A 135 7.49 -9.17 -10.52
C ARG A 135 7.87 -7.94 -9.72
N ASP A 136 8.11 -6.82 -10.38
CA ASP A 136 8.43 -5.56 -9.73
C ASP A 136 7.22 -5.13 -8.87
N GLU A 137 6.00 -5.26 -9.40
CA GLU A 137 4.76 -5.06 -8.64
C GLU A 137 4.62 -6.05 -7.47
N PHE A 138 4.84 -7.34 -7.70
CA PHE A 138 4.83 -8.34 -6.62
C PHE A 138 5.82 -7.97 -5.50
N LYS A 139 7.00 -7.46 -5.86
CA LYS A 139 8.02 -7.03 -4.90
C LYS A 139 7.57 -5.78 -4.14
N LYS A 140 6.92 -4.82 -4.79
CA LYS A 140 6.29 -3.66 -4.13
C LYS A 140 5.30 -4.13 -3.05
N LEU A 141 4.36 -5.01 -3.40
CA LEU A 141 3.38 -5.57 -2.45
C LEU A 141 4.05 -6.33 -1.28
N GLU A 142 5.09 -7.11 -1.56
CA GLU A 142 5.84 -7.84 -0.52
C GLU A 142 6.55 -6.88 0.45
N LEU A 143 7.14 -5.80 -0.06
CA LEU A 143 7.79 -4.75 0.74
C LEU A 143 6.77 -3.98 1.58
N ILE A 144 5.68 -3.53 0.96
CA ILE A 144 4.58 -2.85 1.62
C ILE A 144 4.14 -3.66 2.84
N GLY A 145 3.78 -4.93 2.67
CA GLY A 145 3.31 -5.71 3.82
C GLY A 145 4.39 -5.92 4.90
N LYS A 146 5.69 -5.94 4.56
CA LYS A 146 6.77 -5.97 5.56
C LYS A 146 6.91 -4.65 6.30
N GLU A 147 6.73 -3.52 5.61
CA GLU A 147 6.73 -2.18 6.18
C GLU A 147 5.50 -1.92 7.03
N THR A 148 4.30 -2.32 6.59
CA THR A 148 3.07 -2.36 7.38
C THR A 148 3.29 -3.15 8.67
N ILE A 149 3.88 -4.35 8.60
CA ILE A 149 4.19 -5.14 9.79
C ILE A 149 5.19 -4.41 10.70
N ARG A 150 6.17 -3.68 10.15
CA ARG A 150 7.15 -2.90 10.94
C ARG A 150 6.52 -1.66 11.58
N SER A 151 5.69 -0.92 10.85
CA SER A 151 5.00 0.29 11.34
C SER A 151 3.93 -0.05 12.36
N LEU A 152 3.12 -1.10 12.12
CA LEU A 152 2.16 -1.63 13.11
C LEU A 152 2.84 -2.12 14.40
N ARG A 153 4.07 -2.64 14.31
CA ARG A 153 4.83 -3.11 15.48
C ARG A 153 5.50 -2.01 16.28
N LYS A 154 5.65 -0.79 15.73
CA LYS A 154 6.40 0.29 16.37
C LYS A 154 5.48 1.45 16.75
N LYS A 155 4.40 1.16 17.47
CA LYS A 155 3.63 2.21 18.17
C LYS A 155 4.58 2.94 19.12
N VAL A 156 4.90 4.18 18.79
CA VAL A 156 5.65 5.07 19.68
C VAL A 156 4.62 5.66 20.63
N LYS A 157 4.65 5.27 21.90
CA LYS A 157 3.73 5.84 22.90
C LYS A 157 3.99 7.34 23.06
N CYS A 158 2.94 8.09 23.38
CA CYS A 158 3.07 9.47 23.80
C CYS A 158 4.09 9.63 24.93
N THR A 159 4.79 10.76 24.95
CA THR A 159 5.75 11.12 26.00
C THR A 159 5.08 11.58 27.29
N GLU A 160 3.80 12.00 27.21
CA GLU A 160 3.04 12.46 28.35
C GLU A 160 2.58 11.31 29.26
N LYS A 161 2.76 11.49 30.57
CA LYS A 161 2.59 10.44 31.59
C LYS A 161 1.17 9.87 31.67
N GLU A 162 0.17 10.65 31.28
CA GLU A 162 -1.26 10.29 31.36
C GLU A 162 -1.91 10.12 29.98
N CYS A 163 -1.14 10.24 28.89
CA CYS A 163 -1.66 10.10 27.55
C CYS A 163 -1.55 8.64 27.06
N SER A 164 -2.67 8.05 26.64
CA SER A 164 -2.71 6.74 25.98
C SER A 164 -2.46 6.80 24.47
N GLY A 165 -2.24 8.01 23.94
CA GLY A 165 -2.02 8.25 22.52
C GLY A 165 -0.67 7.75 22.01
N GLU A 166 -0.51 7.89 20.71
CA GLU A 166 0.70 7.50 19.99
C GLU A 166 1.27 8.69 19.24
N MET A 167 2.59 8.70 19.12
CA MET A 167 3.31 9.71 18.36
C MET A 167 3.36 9.31 16.90
N LEU A 168 2.96 10.23 16.04
CA LEU A 168 2.95 10.14 14.59
C LEU A 168 3.80 11.28 14.02
N ASN A 169 4.25 11.15 12.78
CA ASN A 169 4.97 12.22 12.07
C ASN A 169 4.12 12.70 10.89
N ILE A 170 3.93 14.00 10.79
CA ILE A 170 3.20 14.71 9.73
C ILE A 170 4.18 15.68 9.07
N LEU A 171 4.20 15.72 7.73
CA LEU A 171 4.88 16.76 6.98
C LEU A 171 3.89 17.93 6.81
N VAL A 172 4.18 19.09 7.38
CA VAL A 172 3.29 20.26 7.33
C VAL A 172 3.89 21.28 6.38
N LEU A 173 3.16 21.59 5.32
CA LEU A 173 3.50 22.59 4.31
C LEU A 173 3.03 23.97 4.78
N SER A 174 3.88 24.97 4.58
CA SER A 174 3.55 26.37 4.83
C SER A 174 2.50 26.88 3.84
N GLU A 175 1.71 27.86 4.24
CA GLU A 175 0.63 28.42 3.42
C GLU A 175 1.13 29.04 2.09
N LYS A 176 2.26 29.75 2.12
CA LYS A 176 2.77 30.51 0.99
C LYS A 176 4.01 29.84 0.40
N SER A 177 4.01 29.68 -0.92
CA SER A 177 5.22 29.34 -1.66
C SER A 177 6.15 30.55 -1.71
N SER A 178 7.45 30.30 -1.73
CA SER A 178 8.48 31.31 -1.91
C SER A 178 8.32 32.04 -3.24
N LYS A 179 9.09 33.12 -3.44
CA LYS A 179 9.20 33.84 -4.73
C LYS A 179 9.57 32.92 -5.91
N TYR A 180 10.09 31.73 -5.63
CA TYR A 180 10.50 30.72 -6.61
C TYR A 180 9.56 29.51 -6.70
N PHE A 181 8.36 29.59 -6.12
CA PHE A 181 7.39 28.48 -6.03
C PHE A 181 7.90 27.29 -5.20
N GLU A 182 8.82 27.54 -4.27
CA GLU A 182 9.24 26.53 -3.29
C GLU A 182 8.33 26.60 -2.08
N THR A 183 7.70 25.48 -1.73
CA THR A 183 6.87 25.41 -0.53
C THR A 183 7.72 24.85 0.60
N ASN A 184 7.82 25.63 1.68
CA ASN A 184 8.56 25.21 2.86
C ASN A 184 7.72 24.22 3.66
N ALA A 185 8.38 23.26 4.28
CA ALA A 185 7.74 22.22 5.06
C ALA A 185 8.57 21.84 6.29
N ASP A 186 7.86 21.47 7.35
CA ASP A 186 8.47 20.93 8.56
C ASP A 186 7.92 19.52 8.81
N ILE A 187 8.78 18.64 9.32
CA ILE A 187 8.35 17.34 9.84
C ILE A 187 8.02 17.52 11.30
N ILE A 188 6.74 17.44 11.62
CA ILE A 188 6.22 17.55 12.96
C ILE A 188 5.91 16.17 13.50
N LYS A 189 6.37 15.89 14.71
CA LYS A 189 5.96 14.71 15.49
C LYS A 189 4.88 15.12 16.47
N PHE A 190 3.70 14.55 16.36
CA PHE A 190 2.54 14.93 17.18
C PHE A 190 1.87 13.71 17.82
N CYS A 191 1.15 13.92 18.91
CA CYS A 191 0.31 12.92 19.54
C CYS A 191 -1.13 13.01 19.04
N ASN A 192 -1.71 11.88 18.65
CA ASN A 192 -3.08 11.82 18.14
C ASN A 192 -4.20 11.91 19.20
N GLU A 193 -3.87 12.07 20.48
CA GLU A 193 -4.86 12.15 21.57
C GLU A 193 -4.75 13.46 22.35
N CYS A 194 -3.55 13.85 22.76
CA CYS A 194 -3.34 15.08 23.53
C CYS A 194 -2.84 16.26 22.68
N ASN A 195 -2.67 16.08 21.38
CA ASN A 195 -2.15 17.07 20.42
C ASN A 195 -0.75 17.63 20.74
N GLU A 196 -0.04 17.15 21.76
CA GLU A 196 1.36 17.50 22.02
C GLU A 196 2.24 17.23 20.80
N TYR A 197 3.08 18.19 20.42
CA TYR A 197 3.92 18.08 19.23
C TYR A 197 5.33 18.65 19.41
N SER A 198 6.20 18.31 18.47
CA SER A 198 7.58 18.78 18.39
C SER A 198 8.09 18.71 16.96
N THR A 199 8.89 19.68 16.55
CA THR A 199 9.54 19.66 15.23
C THR A 199 10.71 18.68 15.22
N ILE A 200 10.70 17.73 14.27
CA ILE A 200 11.81 16.79 14.03
C ILE A 200 12.85 17.41 13.11
N GLU A 201 12.39 18.01 12.03
CA GLU A 201 13.20 18.57 10.96
C GLU A 201 12.47 19.79 10.39
N SER A 202 13.18 20.88 10.18
CA SER A 202 12.62 22.13 9.68
C SER A 202 13.27 22.59 8.38
N CYS A 203 12.56 23.45 7.66
CA CYS A 203 13.04 24.11 6.44
C CYS A 203 13.33 23.13 5.30
N LEU A 204 12.45 22.15 5.11
CA LEU A 204 12.43 21.36 3.88
C LEU A 204 11.84 22.22 2.76
N SER A 205 12.57 22.38 1.68
CA SER A 205 12.08 23.07 0.48
C SER A 205 11.82 22.05 -0.61
N ASP A 206 10.58 21.97 -1.08
CA ASP A 206 10.18 21.05 -2.13
C ASP A 206 9.24 21.73 -3.13
N THR A 207 9.51 21.52 -4.41
CA THR A 207 8.75 22.11 -5.53
C THR A 207 7.78 21.13 -6.17
N GLN A 208 7.85 19.84 -5.83
CA GLN A 208 7.06 18.77 -6.44
C GLN A 208 5.87 18.34 -5.58
N PHE A 209 5.96 18.45 -4.24
CA PHE A 209 4.86 18.04 -3.36
C PHE A 209 3.56 18.75 -3.70
N GLU A 210 3.57 20.06 -3.91
CA GLU A 210 2.36 20.82 -4.21
C GLU A 210 1.71 20.36 -5.52
N MET A 211 2.51 20.16 -6.58
CA MET A 211 2.01 19.64 -7.86
C MET A 211 1.46 18.21 -7.75
N LEU A 212 2.14 17.34 -7.00
CA LEU A 212 1.72 15.95 -6.80
C LEU A 212 0.42 15.88 -5.98
N LEU A 213 0.31 16.69 -4.93
CA LEU A 213 -0.87 16.76 -4.06
C LEU A 213 -2.07 17.35 -4.79
N ASP A 214 -1.88 18.41 -5.58
CA ASP A 214 -2.95 18.98 -6.41
C ASP A 214 -3.48 17.95 -7.42
N SER A 215 -2.57 17.19 -8.04
CA SER A 215 -2.94 16.11 -8.95
C SER A 215 -3.70 15.00 -8.22
N TYR A 216 -3.24 14.63 -7.01
CA TYR A 216 -3.88 13.62 -6.17
C TYR A 216 -5.28 14.04 -5.69
N GLN A 217 -5.47 15.31 -5.36
CA GLN A 217 -6.79 15.83 -4.97
C GLN A 217 -7.75 15.97 -6.16
N GLY A 218 -7.21 16.14 -7.37
CA GLY A 218 -7.97 16.27 -8.61
C GLY A 218 -8.30 14.95 -9.31
N SER A 219 -7.78 13.81 -8.84
CA SER A 219 -8.00 12.51 -9.49
C SER A 219 -9.48 12.10 -9.47
N MET A 220 -9.95 11.56 -10.60
CA MET A 220 -11.36 11.22 -10.77
C MET A 220 -11.64 9.70 -10.70
N ASP A 221 -10.60 8.88 -10.78
CA ASP A 221 -10.71 7.43 -10.65
C ASP A 221 -9.67 6.83 -9.69
N ASP A 222 -10.01 5.64 -9.18
CA ASP A 222 -9.23 4.95 -8.16
C ASP A 222 -7.82 4.56 -8.66
N PHE A 223 -7.66 4.31 -9.97
CA PHE A 223 -6.38 3.90 -10.55
C PHE A 223 -5.39 5.07 -10.60
N GLU A 224 -5.85 6.25 -11.02
CA GLU A 224 -5.04 7.47 -11.00
C GLU A 224 -4.66 7.86 -9.58
N SER A 225 -5.59 7.73 -8.63
CA SER A 225 -5.36 8.00 -7.21
C SER A 225 -4.30 7.06 -6.61
N GLU A 226 -4.38 5.76 -6.89
CA GLU A 226 -3.39 4.77 -6.44
C GLU A 226 -2.01 5.01 -7.04
N TYR A 227 -1.94 5.38 -8.33
CA TYR A 227 -0.67 5.72 -8.98
C TYR A 227 -0.01 6.95 -8.35
N LEU A 228 -0.81 7.98 -8.04
CA LEU A 228 -0.34 9.20 -7.39
C LEU A 228 0.07 8.95 -5.92
N ASP A 229 -0.65 8.07 -5.19
CA ASP A 229 -0.26 7.62 -3.83
C ASP A 229 1.14 6.98 -3.82
N ASP A 230 1.41 6.14 -4.83
CA ASP A 230 2.71 5.50 -5.02
C ASP A 230 3.81 6.53 -5.32
N LEU A 231 3.54 7.51 -6.19
CA LEU A 231 4.50 8.59 -6.51
C LEU A 231 4.81 9.46 -5.29
N ILE A 232 3.79 9.87 -4.52
CA ILE A 232 3.97 10.63 -3.28
C ILE A 232 4.82 9.83 -2.29
N SER A 233 4.54 8.53 -2.16
CA SER A 233 5.30 7.63 -1.29
C SER A 233 6.76 7.47 -1.73
N GLU A 234 7.03 7.32 -3.03
CA GLU A 234 8.39 7.26 -3.59
C GLU A 234 9.15 8.58 -3.36
N HIS A 235 8.47 9.71 -3.54
CA HIS A 235 9.05 11.05 -3.33
C HIS A 235 9.43 11.29 -1.87
N LEU A 236 8.54 10.96 -0.92
CA LEU A 236 8.82 11.01 0.51
C LEU A 236 10.07 10.22 0.88
N ASN A 237 10.24 9.02 0.32
CA ASN A 237 11.40 8.16 0.60
C ASN A 237 12.72 8.70 0.05
N GLN A 238 12.70 9.50 -1.03
CA GLN A 238 13.91 10.07 -1.62
C GLN A 238 14.38 11.33 -0.89
N HIS A 239 13.44 12.13 -0.39
CA HIS A 239 13.70 13.45 0.17
C HIS A 239 13.79 13.47 1.70
N ILE A 240 13.13 12.52 2.36
CA ILE A 240 13.15 12.43 3.82
C ILE A 240 14.15 11.36 4.22
N ASN A 241 15.04 11.74 5.14
CA ASN A 241 16.11 10.88 5.62
C ASN A 241 15.56 9.49 5.97
N ASN A 242 16.17 8.42 5.44
CA ASN A 242 15.68 7.02 5.31
C ASN A 242 15.10 6.32 6.57
N ASN A 243 14.98 7.01 7.71
CA ASN A 243 14.49 6.49 8.98
C ASN A 243 13.22 7.18 9.52
N ILE A 244 12.68 8.22 8.88
CA ILE A 244 11.48 8.92 9.37
C ILE A 244 10.27 8.54 8.50
N LEU A 245 9.32 7.82 9.09
CA LEU A 245 8.04 7.48 8.44
C LEU A 245 7.08 8.68 8.54
N ILE A 246 6.69 9.24 7.40
CA ILE A 246 5.62 10.24 7.32
C ILE A 246 4.25 9.55 7.23
N HIS A 247 3.35 9.95 8.12
CA HIS A 247 2.02 9.39 8.26
C HIS A 247 0.95 10.23 7.55
N ALA A 248 1.19 11.52 7.34
CA ALA A 248 0.30 12.43 6.64
C ALA A 248 1.07 13.64 6.10
N ILE A 249 0.52 14.29 5.08
CA ILE A 249 0.97 15.59 4.59
C ILE A 249 -0.18 16.59 4.77
N GLY A 250 0.07 17.67 5.49
CA GLY A 250 -0.87 18.76 5.71
C GLY A 250 -0.38 20.06 5.09
N LYS A 251 -1.28 21.03 4.91
CA LYS A 251 -0.97 22.39 4.50
C LYS A 251 -1.67 23.39 5.42
N VAL A 252 -0.90 24.36 5.92
CA VAL A 252 -1.42 25.47 6.71
C VAL A 252 -2.22 26.40 5.80
N THR A 253 -3.39 26.81 6.28
CA THR A 253 -4.24 27.83 5.65
C THR A 253 -4.69 28.81 6.73
N SER A 254 -4.56 30.11 6.47
CA SER A 254 -5.01 31.16 7.37
C SER A 254 -6.00 32.09 6.66
N GLY A 255 -6.87 32.73 7.44
CA GLY A 255 -7.87 33.64 6.89
C GLY A 255 -8.78 34.23 7.95
N LEU A 256 -9.85 34.88 7.51
CA LEU A 256 -10.91 35.40 8.37
C LEU A 256 -12.16 34.53 8.22
N ASP A 257 -12.80 34.21 9.34
CA ASP A 257 -14.07 33.52 9.34
C ASP A 257 -15.26 34.49 9.11
N TYR A 258 -16.49 33.99 9.19
CA TYR A 258 -17.70 34.80 8.96
C TYR A 258 -17.93 35.91 10.02
N TYR A 259 -17.22 35.85 11.15
CA TYR A 259 -17.29 36.81 12.25
C TYR A 259 -16.11 37.79 12.26
N ASP A 260 -15.27 37.77 11.20
CA ASP A 260 -14.00 38.49 11.13
C ASP A 260 -12.99 38.06 12.21
N ASP A 261 -13.12 36.84 12.74
CA ASP A 261 -12.12 36.24 13.62
C ASP A 261 -11.04 35.55 12.77
N ASP A 262 -9.76 35.76 13.13
CA ASP A 262 -8.63 35.10 12.47
C ASP A 262 -8.68 33.58 12.76
N PHE A 263 -8.55 32.76 11.72
CA PHE A 263 -8.36 31.32 11.85
C PHE A 263 -7.04 30.88 11.23
N THR A 264 -6.49 29.79 11.73
CA THR A 264 -5.34 29.12 11.14
C THR A 264 -5.51 27.62 11.29
N ASN A 265 -5.61 26.89 10.18
CA ASN A 265 -5.88 25.46 10.20
C ASN A 265 -4.79 24.72 9.42
N THR A 266 -4.48 23.50 9.86
CA THR A 266 -3.72 22.55 9.06
C THR A 266 -4.66 21.54 8.41
N ASN A 267 -4.82 21.62 7.09
CA ASN A 267 -5.66 20.69 6.32
C ASN A 267 -4.81 19.54 5.81
N ILE A 268 -5.23 18.30 6.06
CA ILE A 268 -4.53 17.11 5.61
C ILE A 268 -4.89 16.82 4.16
N LEU A 269 -3.89 16.93 3.27
CA LEU A 269 -4.03 16.74 1.83
C LEU A 269 -3.79 15.29 1.42
N TRP A 270 -2.93 14.59 2.17
CA TRP A 270 -2.60 13.19 1.94
C TRP A 270 -2.40 12.46 3.25
N LYS A 271 -2.82 11.21 3.31
CA LYS A 271 -2.60 10.32 4.45
C LYS A 271 -1.88 9.08 3.95
N ASN A 272 -0.81 8.72 4.64
CA ASN A 272 -0.23 7.41 4.45
C ASN A 272 -1.34 6.40 4.70
N LYS A 273 -1.52 5.51 3.72
CA LYS A 273 -2.58 4.51 3.77
C LYS A 273 -2.70 3.86 5.16
N PHE A 274 -1.58 3.54 5.85
CA PHE A 274 -1.54 2.88 7.16
C PHE A 274 -1.92 3.73 8.39
N VAL A 275 -2.32 4.99 8.22
CA VAL A 275 -2.65 5.87 9.35
C VAL A 275 -4.11 5.79 9.77
N GLY A 276 -5.03 5.46 8.86
CA GLY A 276 -6.46 5.41 9.15
C GLY A 276 -6.97 6.67 9.86
N ASN A 277 -7.74 6.49 10.94
CA ASN A 277 -8.29 7.60 11.74
C ASN A 277 -7.32 8.14 12.80
N ARG A 278 -6.05 7.70 12.79
CA ARG A 278 -5.04 8.16 13.77
C ARG A 278 -4.56 9.58 13.47
N VAL A 279 -4.82 10.11 12.27
CA VAL A 279 -4.62 11.52 11.88
C VAL A 279 -5.98 12.08 11.48
N LEU A 280 -6.35 13.25 12.02
CA LEU A 280 -7.57 13.97 11.63
C LEU A 280 -7.47 14.50 10.19
N ASP A 281 -8.60 14.90 9.60
CA ASP A 281 -8.60 15.54 8.27
C ASP A 281 -8.21 17.03 8.37
N VAL A 282 -8.56 17.67 9.49
CA VAL A 282 -8.27 19.08 9.77
C VAL A 282 -7.88 19.21 11.23
N TYR A 283 -6.84 19.99 11.51
CA TYR A 283 -6.53 20.49 12.84
C TYR A 283 -6.89 21.97 12.89
N GLU A 284 -7.96 22.30 13.61
CA GLU A 284 -8.48 23.66 13.74
C GLU A 284 -7.63 24.49 14.70
N ASN A 285 -7.35 25.74 14.35
CA ASN A 285 -6.52 26.67 15.15
C ASN A 285 -5.11 26.13 15.46
N GLU A 286 -4.55 25.34 14.55
CA GLU A 286 -3.25 24.69 14.70
C GLU A 286 -2.46 24.76 13.38
N ASP A 287 -1.31 25.42 13.43
CA ASP A 287 -0.30 25.45 12.35
C ASP A 287 0.93 24.59 12.67
N PHE A 288 0.98 23.97 13.85
CA PHE A 288 2.13 23.22 14.35
C PHE A 288 3.43 24.06 14.38
N ASP A 289 3.32 25.36 14.62
CA ASP A 289 4.42 26.34 14.56
C ASP A 289 5.06 26.49 13.16
N VAL A 290 4.40 26.02 12.11
CA VAL A 290 4.92 26.08 10.73
C VAL A 290 4.57 27.43 10.09
N LEU A 291 5.27 28.46 10.55
CA LEU A 291 5.12 29.83 10.08
C LEU A 291 6.39 30.30 9.39
N TYR A 292 6.35 30.38 8.07
CA TYR A 292 7.38 31.01 7.27
C TYR A 292 6.98 32.44 6.94
N SER A 293 7.73 33.40 7.49
CA SER A 293 7.54 34.82 7.18
C SER A 293 7.84 35.10 5.71
N ASN A 294 6.95 35.83 5.06
CA ASN A 294 7.14 36.46 3.75
C ASN A 294 8.48 37.19 3.62
#